data_AF-D3PS84-F1
#
_entry.id   AF-D3PS84-F1
#
_cell.length_a   1.000
_cell.length_b   1.000
_cell.length_c   1.000
_cell.angle_alpha   90.00
_cell.angle_beta   90.00
_cell.angle_gamma   90.00
#
_symmetry.space_group_name_H-M   'P 1'
#
loop_
_entity.id
_entity.type
_entity.pdbx_description
1 polymer ?
#
loop_
_entity_poly.entity_id
_entity_poly.type
_entity_poly.pdbx_seq_one_letter_code
_entity_poly.pdbx_strand_id
1 'polypeptide(L)'
;METNFAAALLMAGLVFVILFSVWYPHAQQQKTDQNVRALARMLRHARRHNTLVRYHNGVPFVVTHQRRGLVYMYGGRMVSREQLVSLLGSEAVVRRAEQEESMQAPNPTRLTIPN
;
A
#
# COMPACT_ATOMS: atom_id res chain seq x y z
N MET A 1 -24.30 -21.23 -45.54
CA MET A 1 -23.63 -20.02 -45.00
C MET A 1 -23.55 -20.01 -43.47
N GLU A 2 -24.48 -20.64 -42.76
CA GLU A 2 -24.56 -20.61 -41.28
C GLU A 2 -23.42 -21.38 -40.58
N THR A 3 -22.96 -22.50 -41.16
CA THR A 3 -21.84 -23.31 -40.62
C THR A 3 -20.51 -22.55 -40.59
N ASN A 4 -20.25 -21.69 -41.58
CA ASN A 4 -19.04 -20.88 -41.66
C ASN A 4 -19.04 -19.76 -40.61
N PHE A 5 -20.22 -19.24 -40.27
CA PHE A 5 -20.37 -18.20 -39.24
C PHE A 5 -20.17 -18.78 -37.82
N ALA A 6 -20.73 -19.97 -37.56
CA ALA A 6 -20.49 -20.69 -36.31
C ALA A 6 -19.02 -21.07 -36.13
N ALA A 7 -18.36 -21.52 -37.21
CA ALA A 7 -16.92 -21.82 -37.19
C ALA A 7 -16.07 -20.56 -36.93
N ALA A 8 -16.42 -19.42 -37.55
CA ALA A 8 -15.72 -18.16 -37.32
C ALA A 8 -15.83 -17.67 -35.86
N LEU A 9 -17.02 -17.80 -35.25
CA LEU A 9 -17.24 -17.47 -33.84
C LEU A 9 -16.44 -18.38 -32.89
N LEU A 10 -16.40 -19.69 -33.17
CA LEU A 10 -15.60 -20.63 -32.38
C LEU A 10 -14.10 -20.32 -32.46
N MET A 11 -13.60 -20.02 -33.66
CA MET A 11 -12.19 -19.65 -33.85
C MET A 11 -11.87 -18.32 -33.17
N ALA A 12 -12.75 -17.32 -33.25
CA ALA A 12 -12.56 -16.04 -32.55
C ALA A 12 -12.58 -16.20 -31.03
N GLY A 13 -13.49 -17.01 -30.48
CA GLY A 13 -13.54 -17.31 -29.05
C GLY A 13 -12.29 -18.05 -28.57
N LEU A 14 -11.79 -19.01 -29.35
CA LEU A 14 -10.59 -19.76 -29.01
C LEU A 14 -9.33 -18.87 -29.02
N VAL A 15 -9.21 -17.97 -30.00
CA VAL A 15 -8.15 -16.95 -30.04
C VAL A 15 -8.23 -16.01 -28.84
N PHE A 16 -9.44 -15.58 -28.45
CA PHE A 16 -9.63 -14.73 -27.27
C PHE A 16 -9.20 -15.42 -25.97
N VAL A 17 -9.55 -16.70 -25.80
CA VAL A 17 -9.15 -17.49 -24.62
C VAL A 17 -7.62 -17.64 -24.55
N ILE A 18 -6.96 -17.91 -25.69
CA ILE A 18 -5.50 -18.02 -25.74
C ILE A 18 -4.84 -16.67 -25.39
N LEU A 19 -5.31 -15.58 -25.99
CA LEU A 19 -4.80 -14.23 -25.68
C LEU A 19 -5.00 -13.89 -24.21
N PHE A 20 -6.17 -14.17 -23.64
CA PHE A 20 -6.46 -13.92 -22.24
C PHE A 20 -5.58 -14.77 -21.32
N SER A 21 -5.41 -16.06 -21.63
CA SER A 21 -4.57 -16.99 -20.87
C SER A 21 -3.10 -16.57 -20.82
N VAL A 22 -2.58 -15.92 -21.86
CA VAL A 22 -1.17 -15.49 -21.92
C VAL A 22 -0.99 -14.10 -21.30
N TRP A 23 -1.91 -13.17 -21.56
CA TRP A 23 -1.75 -11.77 -21.12
C TRP A 23 -2.16 -11.54 -19.66
N TYR A 24 -3.20 -12.25 -19.20
CA TYR A 24 -3.70 -12.14 -17.83
C TYR A 24 -2.64 -12.46 -16.75
N PRO A 25 -1.89 -13.58 -16.82
CA PRO A 25 -0.88 -13.88 -15.80
C PRO A 25 0.26 -12.84 -15.80
N HIS A 26 0.66 -12.32 -16.95
CA HIS A 26 1.68 -11.27 -17.02
C HIS A 26 1.21 -9.95 -16.38
N ALA A 27 -0.03 -9.54 -16.63
CA ALA A 27 -0.60 -8.36 -15.99
C ALA A 27 -0.74 -8.54 -14.46
N GLN A 28 -1.08 -9.74 -14.01
CA GLN A 28 -1.16 -10.09 -12.59
C GLN A 28 0.22 -10.04 -11.93
N GLN A 29 1.24 -10.63 -12.55
CA GLN A 29 2.63 -10.62 -12.06
C GLN A 29 3.20 -9.21 -11.93
N GLN A 30 2.94 -8.33 -12.89
CA GLN A 30 3.39 -6.94 -12.79
C GLN A 30 2.77 -6.21 -11.60
N LYS A 31 1.48 -6.45 -11.32
CA LYS A 31 0.81 -5.86 -10.14
C LYS A 31 1.39 -6.40 -8.83
N THR A 32 1.64 -7.70 -8.74
CA THR A 32 2.24 -8.29 -7.52
C THR A 32 3.64 -7.74 -7.28
N ASP A 33 4.46 -7.62 -8.32
CA ASP A 33 5.81 -7.06 -8.20
C ASP A 33 5.78 -5.61 -7.74
N GLN A 34 4.84 -4.80 -8.26
CA GLN A 34 4.67 -3.42 -7.82
C GLN A 34 4.25 -3.35 -6.34
N ASN A 35 3.33 -4.22 -5.90
CA ASN A 35 2.90 -4.28 -4.50
C ASN A 35 4.03 -4.70 -3.56
N VAL A 36 4.83 -5.70 -3.94
CA VAL A 36 6.01 -6.13 -3.16
C VAL A 36 7.04 -5.00 -3.08
N ARG A 37 7.32 -4.31 -4.19
CA ARG A 37 8.24 -3.16 -4.19
C ARG A 37 7.72 -2.00 -3.34
N ALA A 38 6.41 -1.74 -3.37
CA ALA A 38 5.76 -0.75 -2.53
C ALA A 38 5.91 -1.09 -1.04
N LEU A 39 5.63 -2.35 -0.68
CA LEU A 39 5.80 -2.85 0.68
C LEU A 39 7.25 -2.75 1.16
N ALA A 40 8.20 -3.13 0.31
CA ALA A 40 9.63 -3.02 0.64
C ALA A 40 10.06 -1.56 0.88
N ARG A 41 9.48 -0.59 0.16
CA ARG A 41 9.71 0.84 0.44
C ARG A 41 9.13 1.26 1.78
N MET A 42 7.90 0.84 2.10
CA MET A 42 7.26 1.12 3.38
C MET A 42 8.04 0.51 4.54
N LEU A 43 8.48 -0.75 4.44
CA LEU A 43 9.29 -1.40 5.46
C LEU A 43 10.63 -0.70 5.70
N ARG A 44 11.32 -0.29 4.63
CA ARG A 44 12.57 0.49 4.76
C ARG A 44 12.34 1.83 5.44
N HIS A 45 11.26 2.51 5.09
CA HIS A 45 10.89 3.78 5.71
C HIS A 45 10.56 3.59 7.20
N ALA A 46 9.70 2.63 7.51
CA ALA A 46 9.30 2.31 8.87
C ALA A 46 10.51 1.99 9.77
N ARG A 47 11.42 1.11 9.30
CA ARG A 47 12.65 0.77 10.03
C ARG A 47 13.56 1.98 10.27
N ARG A 48 13.71 2.87 9.28
CA ARG A 48 14.55 4.07 9.42
C ARG A 48 14.04 5.01 10.52
N HIS A 49 12.73 5.05 10.73
CA HIS A 49 12.09 5.93 11.70
C HIS A 49 11.66 5.20 12.98
N ASN A 50 12.16 3.99 13.19
CA ASN A 50 11.83 3.14 14.35
C ASN A 50 10.31 2.98 14.57
N THR A 51 9.56 2.86 13.49
CA THR A 51 8.13 2.57 13.51
C THR A 51 7.84 1.24 12.79
N LEU A 52 6.57 0.90 12.73
CA LEU A 52 6.01 -0.32 12.15
C LEU A 52 5.11 -0.02 10.95
N VAL A 53 5.08 -0.96 10.02
CA VAL A 53 4.06 -1.00 8.96
C VAL A 53 2.79 -1.59 9.57
N ARG A 54 1.70 -0.82 9.50
CA ARG A 54 0.38 -1.19 10.02
C ARG A 54 -0.49 -1.69 8.87
N TYR A 55 -1.50 -2.49 9.19
CA TYR A 55 -2.44 -3.04 8.22
C TYR A 55 -3.88 -2.72 8.62
N HIS A 56 -4.68 -2.29 7.66
CA HIS A 56 -6.12 -2.15 7.82
C HIS A 56 -6.81 -2.78 6.61
N ASN A 57 -7.70 -3.75 6.85
CA ASN A 57 -8.39 -4.50 5.79
C ASN A 57 -7.44 -5.11 4.74
N GLY A 58 -6.27 -5.60 5.17
CA GLY A 58 -5.24 -6.14 4.27
C GLY A 58 -4.40 -5.09 3.54
N VAL A 59 -4.66 -3.80 3.77
CA VAL A 59 -3.96 -2.70 3.13
C VAL A 59 -2.84 -2.16 4.05
N PRO A 60 -1.57 -2.23 3.62
CA PRO A 60 -0.44 -1.72 4.40
C PRO A 60 -0.33 -0.19 4.34
N PHE A 61 -0.08 0.43 5.48
CA PHE A 61 0.22 1.85 5.61
C PHE A 61 1.23 2.11 6.72
N VAL A 62 1.87 3.28 6.70
CA VAL A 62 2.84 3.69 7.72
C VAL A 62 2.50 5.09 8.19
N VAL A 63 2.57 5.29 9.50
CA VAL A 63 2.53 6.60 10.15
C VAL A 63 3.84 6.71 10.92
N THR A 64 4.61 7.75 10.65
CA THR A 64 5.91 8.02 11.30
C THR A 64 5.87 9.37 11.99
N HIS A 65 6.47 9.47 13.18
CA HIS A 65 6.75 10.75 13.78
C HIS A 65 8.12 11.28 13.35
N GLN A 66 8.15 12.44 12.71
CA GLN A 66 9.38 13.14 12.31
C GLN A 66 9.52 14.47 13.05
N ARG A 67 10.68 15.14 12.89
CA ARG A 67 10.97 16.41 13.57
C ARG A 67 9.95 17.52 13.31
N ARG A 68 9.27 17.50 12.16
CA ARG A 68 8.29 18.52 11.74
C ARG A 68 6.84 18.05 11.90
N GLY A 69 6.61 16.91 12.54
CA GLY A 69 5.29 16.32 12.72
C GLY A 69 5.16 14.94 12.09
N LEU A 70 3.92 14.50 11.93
CA LEU A 70 3.57 13.17 11.44
C LEU A 70 3.67 13.09 9.91
N VAL A 71 4.22 12.00 9.41
CA VAL A 71 4.35 11.70 7.98
C VAL A 71 3.68 10.38 7.67
N TYR A 72 2.91 10.37 6.58
CA TYR A 72 2.02 9.28 6.19
C TYR A 72 2.50 8.65 4.89
N MET A 73 2.47 7.33 4.83
CA MET A 73 2.88 6.57 3.67
C MET A 73 1.86 5.48 3.35
N TYR A 74 1.53 5.38 2.07
CA TYR A 74 0.62 4.37 1.52
C TYR A 74 1.18 3.83 0.20
N GLY A 75 1.16 2.51 0.01
CA GLY A 75 1.60 1.91 -1.25
C GLY A 75 3.03 2.31 -1.66
N GLY A 76 3.90 2.55 -0.70
CA GLY A 76 5.28 2.96 -0.96
C GLY A 76 5.45 4.42 -1.43
N ARG A 77 4.43 5.27 -1.27
CA ARG A 77 4.45 6.70 -1.58
C ARG A 77 4.02 7.53 -0.36
N MET A 78 4.57 8.75 -0.25
CA MET A 78 4.12 9.70 0.76
C MET A 78 2.76 10.26 0.35
N VAL A 79 1.85 10.37 1.31
CA VAL A 79 0.50 10.87 1.12
C VAL A 79 0.17 11.90 2.19
N SER A 80 -0.82 12.74 1.95
CA SER A 80 -1.36 13.60 3.01
C SER A 80 -2.19 12.78 4.00
N ARG A 81 -2.50 13.38 5.16
CA ARG A 81 -3.37 12.74 6.16
C ARG A 81 -4.76 12.45 5.56
N GLU A 82 -5.34 13.43 4.87
CA GLU A 82 -6.68 13.34 4.28
C GLU A 82 -6.73 12.26 3.19
N GLN A 83 -5.67 12.15 2.39
CA GLN A 83 -5.53 11.09 1.41
C GLN A 83 -5.47 9.72 2.07
N LEU A 84 -4.71 9.57 3.16
CA LEU A 84 -4.65 8.30 3.88
C LEU A 84 -6.01 7.91 4.47
N VAL A 85 -6.74 8.87 5.06
CA VAL A 85 -8.09 8.64 5.59
C VAL A 85 -9.03 8.20 4.47
N SER A 86 -9.01 8.87 3.31
CA SER A 86 -9.81 8.51 2.14
C SER A 86 -9.48 7.10 1.62
N LEU A 87 -8.19 6.76 1.53
CA LEU A 87 -7.73 5.45 1.06
C LEU A 87 -8.08 4.31 2.02
N LEU A 88 -8.05 4.56 3.33
CA LEU A 88 -8.39 3.56 4.35
C LEU A 88 -9.89 3.51 4.65
N GLY A 89 -10.65 4.55 4.29
CA GLY A 89 -12.08 4.67 4.57
C GLY A 89 -12.42 4.86 6.05
N SER A 90 -11.43 5.12 6.90
CA SER A 90 -11.63 5.23 8.35
C SER A 90 -10.65 6.21 8.99
N GLU A 91 -11.19 7.33 9.49
CA GLU A 91 -10.40 8.29 10.26
C GLU A 91 -9.97 7.73 11.62
N ALA A 92 -10.80 6.90 12.24
CA ALA A 92 -10.50 6.33 13.55
C ALA A 92 -9.21 5.49 13.54
N VAL A 93 -8.96 4.77 12.44
CA VAL A 93 -7.74 3.98 12.24
C VAL A 93 -6.52 4.87 12.14
N VAL A 94 -6.60 5.93 11.33
CA VAL A 94 -5.51 6.90 11.18
C VAL A 94 -5.23 7.57 12.51
N ARG A 95 -6.26 8.10 13.19
CA ARG A 95 -6.13 8.76 14.49
C ARG A 95 -5.50 7.87 15.56
N ARG A 96 -5.87 6.58 15.57
CA ARG A 96 -5.26 5.61 16.50
C ARG A 96 -3.78 5.41 16.19
N ALA A 97 -3.42 5.24 14.92
CA ALA A 97 -2.03 5.09 14.52
C ALA A 97 -1.19 6.34 14.85
N GLU A 98 -1.76 7.54 14.67
CA GLU A 98 -1.15 8.81 15.09
C GLU A 98 -0.90 8.82 16.60
N GLN A 99 -1.90 8.46 17.41
CA GLN A 99 -1.79 8.45 18.87
C GLN A 99 -0.74 7.45 19.37
N GLU A 100 -0.74 6.22 18.82
CA GLU A 100 0.27 5.20 19.14
C GLU A 100 1.68 5.70 18.81
N GLU A 101 1.85 6.31 17.63
CA GLU A 101 3.15 6.84 17.20
C GLU A 101 3.61 8.04 18.06
N SER A 102 2.68 8.92 18.45
CA SER A 102 2.97 10.05 19.33
C SER A 102 3.37 9.63 20.74
N MET A 103 2.83 8.51 21.25
CA MET A 103 3.25 7.94 22.54
C MET A 103 4.63 7.27 22.46
N GLN A 104 5.00 6.79 21.28
CA GLN A 104 6.25 6.08 21.03
C GLN A 104 7.39 7.00 20.59
N ALA A 105 7.07 8.23 20.17
CA ALA A 105 8.06 9.26 19.92
C ALA A 105 8.94 9.42 21.17
N PRO A 106 10.28 9.56 21.02
CA PRO A 106 11.14 9.80 22.15
C PRO A 106 10.62 11.04 22.86
N ASN A 107 10.03 10.86 24.04
CA ASN A 107 9.82 11.96 24.96
C ASN A 107 11.20 12.61 25.07
N PRO A 108 11.39 13.89 24.71
CA PRO A 108 12.66 14.55 24.92
C PRO A 108 12.86 14.50 26.43
N THR A 109 13.60 13.49 26.88
CA THR A 109 14.01 13.34 28.26
C THR A 109 14.75 14.62 28.54
N ARG A 110 14.07 15.56 29.22
CA ARG A 110 14.76 16.63 29.93
C ARG A 110 15.68 15.87 30.85
N LEU A 111 16.93 15.73 30.44
CA LEU A 111 18.03 15.47 31.34
C LEU A 111 17.97 16.66 32.30
N THR A 112 17.27 16.49 33.42
CA THR A 112 17.57 17.27 34.62
C THR A 112 19.01 16.89 34.93
N ILE A 113 19.94 17.64 34.36
CA ILE A 113 21.31 17.68 34.82
C ILE A 113 21.21 18.30 36.21
N PRO A 114 21.45 17.55 37.29
CA PRO A 114 21.55 18.17 38.60
C PRO A 114 22.76 19.10 38.58
N ASN A 115 22.54 20.36 38.97
CA ASN A 115 23.63 21.31 39.28
C ASN A 115 24.43 20.83 40.49
#